data_AF-A0A5C2M563-F1
#
_entry.id   AF-A0A5C2M563-F1
#
_cell.length_a   1.000
_cell.length_b   1.000
_cell.length_c   1.000
_cell.angle_alpha   90.00
_cell.angle_beta   90.00
_cell.angle_gamma   90.00
#
_symmetry.space_group_name_H-M   'P 1'
#
loop_
_entity.id
_entity.type
_entity.pdbx_description
1 polymer ?
#
loop_
_entity_poly.entity_id
_entity_poly.type
_entity_poly.pdbx_seq_one_letter_code
_entity_poly.pdbx_strand_id
1 'polypeptide(L)'
;MTDYYDILGLQPGASKEQIKAAYRRLCQECHPDKLPPETPKKARQIVEEHFKQINEAYAYLMEQGDRPPPPTQPATDVRTARSIFDPARMEAVARKLETERQTIQRQYQQSINAIDQQQRQKLACHGLRIDDLDTVDPATKWGNVIQGGILLLVGLLVGSVGGLLGFLGYLWAFFCFWGTLGAMLTKTVSPRKYKILCEIKKETEAAKAAAAQKKERRLQEQSSYIRRHIDYFKTLPLEMLSESFVQNLSDEDQFFLLLAIKEKEDDEQWARTVAAGVEIAAAAGVVLLLS
;
A
#
# COMPACT_ATOMS: atom_id res chain seq x y z
N MET A 1 41.09 -7.85 -5.82
CA MET A 1 41.61 -6.66 -6.53
C MET A 1 40.66 -6.44 -7.68
N THR A 2 39.77 -5.48 -7.57
CA THR A 2 38.89 -5.07 -8.67
C THR A 2 39.75 -4.30 -9.66
N ASP A 3 39.83 -4.77 -10.90
CA ASP A 3 40.61 -4.09 -11.92
C ASP A 3 39.90 -2.76 -12.24
N TYR A 4 40.61 -1.64 -12.38
CA TYR A 4 39.97 -0.35 -12.71
C TYR A 4 39.24 -0.39 -14.06
N TYR A 5 39.66 -1.31 -14.93
CA TYR A 5 38.97 -1.67 -16.17
C TYR A 5 37.57 -2.25 -15.90
N ASP A 6 37.42 -3.12 -14.89
CA ASP A 6 36.12 -3.72 -14.51
C ASP A 6 35.15 -2.65 -14.00
N ILE A 7 35.63 -1.68 -13.22
CA ILE A 7 34.81 -0.57 -12.69
C ILE A 7 34.25 0.30 -13.83
N LEU A 8 34.99 0.43 -14.94
CA LEU A 8 34.54 1.15 -16.13
C LEU A 8 33.80 0.25 -17.15
N GLY A 9 33.67 -1.05 -16.89
CA GLY A 9 33.05 -2.02 -17.81
C GLY A 9 33.87 -2.23 -19.11
N LEU A 10 35.19 -2.06 -19.05
CA LEU A 10 36.10 -2.18 -20.18
C LEU A 10 36.99 -3.40 -20.04
N GLN A 11 37.48 -3.92 -21.17
CA GLN A 11 38.52 -4.95 -21.14
C GLN A 11 39.89 -4.33 -20.82
N PRO A 12 40.76 -5.08 -20.12
CA PRO A 12 42.14 -4.66 -19.89
C PRO A 12 42.85 -4.40 -21.23
N GLY A 13 43.57 -3.28 -21.33
CA GLY A 13 44.18 -2.81 -22.58
C GLY A 13 43.28 -1.95 -23.47
N ALA A 14 42.08 -1.54 -23.02
CA ALA A 14 41.23 -0.60 -23.74
C ALA A 14 41.95 0.73 -24.04
N SER A 15 41.66 1.33 -25.21
CA SER A 15 42.31 2.57 -25.63
C SER A 15 41.88 3.76 -24.75
N LYS A 16 42.70 4.80 -24.66
CA LYS A 16 42.36 6.04 -23.91
C LYS A 16 41.06 6.68 -24.41
N GLU A 17 40.72 6.50 -25.68
CA GLU A 17 39.45 6.98 -26.26
C GLU A 17 38.26 6.18 -25.74
N GLN A 18 38.39 4.85 -25.64
CA GLN A 18 37.37 3.97 -25.07
C GLN A 18 37.16 4.24 -23.57
N ILE A 19 38.24 4.47 -22.82
CA ILE A 19 38.21 4.84 -21.40
C ILE A 19 37.43 6.16 -21.19
N LYS A 20 37.71 7.18 -22.01
CA LYS A 20 36.96 8.45 -21.98
C LYS A 20 35.49 8.30 -22.35
N ALA A 21 35.18 7.44 -23.33
CA ALA A 21 33.81 7.19 -23.76
C ALA A 21 33.00 6.47 -22.65
N ALA A 22 33.57 5.44 -22.03
CA ALA A 22 32.95 4.71 -20.93
C ALA A 22 32.72 5.61 -19.69
N TYR A 23 33.74 6.37 -19.30
CA TYR A 23 33.62 7.35 -18.20
C TYR A 23 32.48 8.36 -18.45
N ARG A 24 32.40 8.94 -19.65
CA ARG A 24 31.32 9.88 -20.01
C ARG A 24 29.93 9.25 -19.92
N ARG A 25 29.79 7.99 -20.35
CA ARG A 25 28.54 7.24 -20.25
C ARG A 25 28.17 7.00 -18.78
N LEU A 26 29.09 6.45 -17.99
CA LEU A 26 28.87 6.16 -16.57
C LEU A 26 28.59 7.42 -15.74
N CYS A 27 29.26 8.55 -16.01
CA CYS A 27 28.96 9.82 -15.34
C CYS A 27 27.56 10.35 -15.66
N GLN A 28 27.03 10.10 -16.86
CA GLN A 28 25.66 10.50 -17.21
C GLN A 28 24.62 9.59 -16.55
N GLU A 29 24.95 8.33 -16.34
CA GLU A 29 24.07 7.32 -15.73
C GLU A 29 24.08 7.40 -14.18
N CYS A 30 25.25 7.58 -13.57
CA CYS A 30 25.45 7.59 -12.11
C CYS A 30 25.51 9.01 -11.50
N HIS A 31 25.03 10.05 -12.18
CA HIS A 31 25.15 11.43 -11.68
C HIS A 31 24.29 11.64 -10.42
N PRO A 32 24.86 12.09 -9.28
CA PRO A 32 24.11 12.25 -8.03
C PRO A 32 22.98 13.29 -8.15
N ASP A 33 23.10 14.25 -9.06
CA ASP A 33 22.10 15.30 -9.32
C ASP A 33 20.86 14.79 -10.08
N LYS A 34 20.95 13.63 -10.74
CA LYS A 34 19.79 12.97 -11.37
C LYS A 34 18.98 12.14 -10.37
N LEU A 35 19.47 11.97 -9.14
CA LEU A 35 18.76 11.22 -8.11
C LEU A 35 17.62 12.06 -7.54
N PRO A 36 16.35 11.59 -7.65
CA PRO A 36 15.21 12.26 -7.04
C PRO A 36 15.49 12.65 -5.57
N PRO A 37 14.98 13.80 -5.09
CA PRO A 37 15.11 14.24 -3.69
C PRO A 37 14.74 13.17 -2.65
N GLU A 38 13.87 12.23 -3.05
CA GLU A 38 13.31 11.17 -2.23
C GLU A 38 14.01 9.82 -2.40
N THR A 39 15.12 9.77 -3.15
CA THR A 39 15.98 8.60 -3.20
C THR A 39 16.47 8.29 -1.78
N PRO A 40 16.38 7.02 -1.31
CA PRO A 40 16.82 6.66 0.04
C PRO A 40 18.24 7.17 0.30
N LYS A 41 18.46 7.79 1.47
CA LYS A 41 19.75 8.41 1.83
C LYS A 41 20.93 7.46 1.65
N LYS A 42 20.74 6.17 1.96
CA LYS A 42 21.76 5.14 1.76
C LYS A 42 22.03 4.84 0.29
N ALA A 43 20.99 4.72 -0.55
CA ALA A 43 21.17 4.56 -1.99
C ALA A 43 21.89 5.77 -2.61
N ARG A 44 21.62 6.98 -2.13
CA ARG A 44 22.36 8.18 -2.52
C ARG A 44 23.84 8.11 -2.18
N GLN A 45 24.17 7.72 -0.94
CA GLN A 45 25.55 7.54 -0.50
C GLN A 45 26.28 6.49 -1.36
N ILE A 46 25.60 5.39 -1.72
CA ILE A 46 26.19 4.34 -2.55
C ILE A 46 26.45 4.83 -3.99
N VAL A 47 25.50 5.56 -4.59
CA VAL A 47 25.72 6.16 -5.92
C VAL A 47 26.86 7.18 -5.88
N GLU A 48 26.98 7.94 -4.78
CA GLU A 48 28.09 8.88 -4.55
C GLU A 48 29.44 8.18 -4.40
N GLU A 49 29.50 7.08 -3.64
CA GLU A 49 30.71 6.25 -3.50
C GLU A 49 31.10 5.56 -4.80
N HIS A 50 30.13 5.03 -5.56
CA HIS A 50 30.37 4.42 -6.86
C HIS A 50 30.86 5.46 -7.88
N PHE A 51 30.28 6.65 -7.90
CA PHE A 51 30.75 7.76 -8.71
C PHE A 51 32.18 8.17 -8.36
N LYS A 52 32.54 8.14 -7.07
CA LYS A 52 33.91 8.37 -6.61
C LYS A 52 34.87 7.29 -7.12
N GLN A 53 34.47 6.02 -7.08
CA GLN A 53 35.27 4.91 -7.61
C GLN A 53 35.48 5.01 -9.12
N ILE A 54 34.44 5.42 -9.88
CA ILE A 54 34.55 5.70 -11.33
C ILE A 54 35.55 6.83 -11.59
N ASN A 55 35.51 7.90 -10.81
CA ASN A 55 36.46 9.01 -10.92
C ASN A 55 37.89 8.58 -10.60
N GLU A 56 38.07 7.79 -9.54
CA GLU A 56 39.37 7.24 -9.15
C GLU A 56 39.94 6.30 -10.23
N ALA A 57 39.11 5.41 -10.78
CA ALA A 57 39.47 4.52 -11.88
C ALA A 57 39.89 5.28 -13.14
N TYR A 58 39.10 6.29 -13.54
CA TYR A 58 39.41 7.12 -14.70
C TYR A 58 40.70 7.92 -14.51
N ALA A 59 40.89 8.56 -13.34
CA ALA A 59 42.09 9.33 -13.04
C ALA A 59 43.35 8.44 -13.09
N TYR A 60 43.27 7.26 -12.47
CA TYR A 60 44.36 6.30 -12.44
C TYR A 60 44.75 5.81 -13.84
N LEU A 61 43.78 5.34 -14.64
CA LEU A 61 44.02 4.81 -15.99
C LEU A 61 44.51 5.89 -16.97
N MET A 62 44.14 7.15 -16.77
CA MET A 62 44.61 8.27 -17.58
C MET A 62 46.06 8.67 -17.27
N GLU A 63 46.50 8.54 -16.01
CA GLU A 63 47.80 9.00 -15.52
C GLU A 63 48.89 7.91 -15.53
N GLN A 64 48.57 6.67 -15.13
CA GLN A 64 49.57 5.62 -14.86
C GLN A 64 49.73 4.57 -15.97
N GLY A 65 48.84 4.54 -16.98
CA GLY A 65 48.84 3.46 -17.98
C GLY A 65 48.58 2.09 -17.34
N ASP A 66 48.89 1.00 -18.06
CA ASP A 66 48.60 -0.41 -17.74
C ASP A 66 49.33 -0.97 -16.49
N ARG A 67 49.67 -0.11 -15.54
CA ARG A 67 50.36 -0.47 -14.29
C ARG A 67 49.32 -0.92 -13.27
N PRO A 68 49.60 -1.98 -12.48
CA PRO A 68 48.67 -2.43 -11.46
C PRO A 68 48.49 -1.40 -10.33
N PRO A 69 47.25 -1.20 -9.84
CA PRO A 69 46.94 -0.29 -8.74
C PRO A 69 47.81 -0.53 -7.49
N PRO A 70 48.12 0.52 -6.70
CA PRO A 70 48.56 0.30 -5.33
C PRO A 70 47.47 -0.48 -4.57
N PRO A 71 47.84 -1.42 -3.68
CA PRO A 71 46.87 -2.27 -3.01
C PRO A 71 45.92 -1.42 -2.15
N THR A 72 44.71 -1.19 -2.66
CA THR A 72 43.60 -0.68 -1.87
C THR A 72 43.28 -1.74 -0.83
N GLN A 73 43.33 -1.37 0.45
CA GLN A 73 43.08 -2.27 1.55
C GLN A 73 41.73 -2.95 1.32
N PRO A 74 41.67 -4.29 1.25
CA PRO A 74 40.39 -4.97 1.27
C PRO A 74 39.73 -4.58 2.58
N ALA A 75 38.53 -3.99 2.51
CA ALA A 75 37.70 -3.83 3.69
C ALA A 75 37.45 -5.23 4.25
N THR A 76 38.27 -5.62 5.21
CA THR A 76 38.08 -6.80 6.02
C THR A 76 36.85 -6.53 6.88
N ASP A 77 35.68 -6.98 6.42
CA ASP A 77 34.68 -7.47 7.36
C ASP A 77 34.19 -8.83 6.88
N VAL A 78 34.68 -9.84 7.60
CA VAL A 78 34.21 -11.22 7.54
C VAL A 78 32.83 -11.25 8.19
N ARG A 79 31.82 -10.72 7.49
CA ARG A 79 30.44 -11.05 7.80
C ARG A 79 30.08 -12.31 7.02
N THR A 80 30.60 -13.43 7.52
CA THR A 80 30.22 -14.84 7.24
C THR A 80 29.01 -14.96 6.33
N ALA A 81 29.22 -15.45 5.10
CA ALA A 81 28.25 -15.82 4.06
C ALA A 81 26.79 -15.88 4.52
N ARG A 82 26.19 -14.71 4.72
CA ARG A 82 24.77 -14.56 4.99
C ARG A 82 24.13 -14.39 3.63
N SER A 83 23.19 -15.27 3.27
CA SER A 83 22.41 -15.10 2.04
C SER A 83 22.00 -13.64 1.91
N ILE A 84 22.32 -13.03 0.76
CA ILE A 84 22.01 -11.63 0.45
C ILE A 84 20.52 -11.35 0.72
N PHE A 85 19.67 -12.33 0.37
CA PHE A 85 18.25 -12.38 0.67
C PHE A 85 17.97 -13.46 1.72
N ASP A 86 18.18 -13.13 2.99
CA ASP A 86 17.81 -14.01 4.11
C ASP A 86 16.28 -13.97 4.30
N PRO A 87 15.56 -15.10 4.13
CA PRO A 87 14.10 -15.13 4.21
C PRO A 87 13.57 -14.64 5.56
N ALA A 88 14.26 -14.93 6.66
CA ALA A 88 13.83 -14.51 7.99
C ALA A 88 13.85 -12.99 8.15
N ARG A 89 14.82 -12.30 7.52
CA ARG A 89 14.91 -10.83 7.51
C ARG A 89 13.81 -10.22 6.65
N MET A 90 13.54 -10.80 5.49
CA MET A 90 12.48 -10.33 4.60
C MET A 90 11.09 -10.51 5.24
N GLU A 91 10.87 -11.63 5.94
CA GLU A 91 9.66 -11.82 6.74
C GLU A 91 9.53 -10.78 7.87
N ALA A 92 10.63 -10.42 8.54
CA ALA A 92 10.60 -9.42 9.60
C ALA A 92 10.20 -8.03 9.05
N VAL A 93 10.70 -7.66 7.86
CA VAL A 93 10.31 -6.42 7.17
C VAL A 93 8.83 -6.47 6.76
N ALA A 94 8.38 -7.58 6.18
CA ALA A 94 6.98 -7.76 5.81
C ALA A 94 6.04 -7.63 7.03
N ARG A 95 6.38 -8.31 8.14
CA ARG A 95 5.64 -8.17 9.41
C ARG A 95 5.65 -6.74 9.93
N LYS A 96 6.76 -6.01 9.80
CA LYS A 96 6.82 -4.60 10.19
C LYS A 96 5.82 -3.76 9.39
N LEU A 97 5.83 -3.86 8.07
CA LEU A 97 4.88 -3.13 7.19
C LEU A 97 3.42 -3.51 7.50
N GLU A 98 3.15 -4.78 7.80
CA GLU A 98 1.82 -5.24 8.22
C GLU A 98 1.42 -4.67 9.58
N THR A 99 2.33 -4.64 10.55
CA THR A 99 2.04 -4.05 11.87
C THR A 99 1.70 -2.57 11.73
N GLU A 100 2.42 -1.83 10.88
CA GLU A 100 2.09 -0.43 10.58
C GLU A 100 0.67 -0.30 10.01
N ARG A 101 0.31 -1.12 9.01
CA ARG A 101 -1.06 -1.15 8.45
C ARG A 101 -2.11 -1.48 9.51
N GLN A 102 -1.83 -2.46 10.37
CA GLN A 102 -2.71 -2.82 11.48
C GLN A 102 -2.85 -1.70 12.50
N THR A 103 -1.78 -0.94 12.79
CA THR A 103 -1.87 0.19 13.72
C THR A 103 -2.74 1.32 13.15
N ILE A 104 -2.65 1.60 11.84
CA ILE A 104 -3.52 2.56 11.16
C ILE A 104 -4.99 2.12 11.32
N GLN A 105 -5.28 0.84 11.11
CA GLN A 105 -6.62 0.28 11.27
C GLN A 105 -7.11 0.34 12.73
N ARG A 106 -6.25 0.01 13.70
CA ARG A 106 -6.59 0.10 15.14
C ARG A 106 -6.88 1.53 15.56
N GLN A 107 -6.08 2.50 15.11
CA GLN A 107 -6.30 3.91 15.38
C GLN A 107 -7.60 4.43 14.78
N TYR A 108 -7.94 3.99 13.57
CA TYR A 108 -9.24 4.28 12.96
C TYR A 108 -10.39 3.67 13.78
N GLN A 109 -10.27 2.41 14.21
CA GLN A 109 -11.32 1.79 15.02
C GLN A 109 -11.51 2.50 16.36
N GLN A 110 -10.42 2.90 17.01
CA GLN A 110 -10.46 3.68 18.25
C GLN A 110 -11.15 5.04 18.04
N SER A 111 -10.88 5.72 16.93
CA SER A 111 -11.54 7.00 16.64
C SER A 111 -13.03 6.84 16.36
N ILE A 112 -13.45 5.79 15.64
CA ILE A 112 -14.87 5.48 15.43
C ILE A 112 -15.57 5.17 16.75
N ASN A 113 -14.97 4.32 17.59
CA ASN A 113 -15.54 3.98 18.89
C ASN A 113 -15.69 5.23 19.79
N ALA A 114 -14.72 6.15 19.75
CA ALA A 114 -14.79 7.42 20.48
C ALA A 114 -15.90 8.34 19.94
N ILE A 115 -16.04 8.45 18.62
CA ILE A 115 -17.13 9.21 17.98
C ILE A 115 -18.49 8.63 18.38
N ASP A 116 -18.65 7.31 18.36
CA ASP A 116 -19.89 6.64 18.75
C ASP A 116 -20.21 6.87 20.23
N GLN A 117 -19.21 6.81 21.12
CA GLN A 117 -19.41 7.15 22.54
C GLN A 117 -19.82 8.61 22.73
N GLN A 118 -19.19 9.54 22.01
CA GLN A 118 -19.55 10.96 22.05
C GLN A 118 -20.98 11.20 21.56
N GLN A 119 -21.40 10.49 20.50
CA GLN A 119 -22.77 10.53 20.00
C GLN A 119 -23.76 10.04 21.07
N ARG A 120 -23.46 8.91 21.73
CA ARG A 120 -24.31 8.36 22.80
C ARG A 120 -24.43 9.32 23.98
N GLN A 121 -23.32 9.95 24.39
CA GLN A 121 -23.33 10.95 25.45
C GLN A 121 -24.16 12.18 25.08
N LYS A 122 -23.99 12.72 23.86
CA LYS A 122 -24.81 13.84 23.35
C LYS A 122 -26.29 13.50 23.35
N LEU A 123 -26.67 12.31 22.88
CA LEU A 123 -28.07 11.84 22.88
C LEU A 123 -28.62 11.71 24.31
N ALA A 124 -27.84 11.14 25.23
CA ALA A 124 -28.24 10.99 26.63
C ALA A 124 -28.51 12.33 27.32
N CYS A 125 -27.68 13.35 27.07
CA CYS A 125 -27.89 14.71 27.59
C CYS A 125 -29.20 15.36 27.12
N HIS A 126 -29.70 14.98 25.94
CA HIS A 126 -30.99 15.44 25.41
C HIS A 126 -32.16 14.52 25.76
N GLY A 127 -31.94 13.44 26.53
CA GLY A 127 -32.96 12.46 26.88
C GLY A 127 -33.46 11.65 25.67
N LEU A 128 -32.60 11.47 24.66
CA LEU A 128 -32.89 10.74 23.43
C LEU A 128 -32.15 9.39 23.43
N ARG A 129 -32.74 8.38 22.79
CA ARG A 129 -32.12 7.07 22.58
C ARG A 129 -31.43 7.02 21.21
N ILE A 130 -30.55 6.04 21.05
CA ILE A 130 -29.89 5.78 19.76
C ILE A 130 -30.92 5.35 18.71
N ASP A 131 -31.92 4.57 19.11
CA ASP A 131 -33.00 4.10 18.23
C ASP A 131 -33.85 5.26 17.66
N ASP A 132 -33.84 6.42 18.33
CA ASP A 132 -34.54 7.62 17.82
C ASP A 132 -33.82 8.19 16.58
N LEU A 133 -32.55 7.88 16.35
CA LEU A 133 -31.80 8.34 15.19
C LEU A 133 -32.33 7.72 13.88
N ASP A 134 -32.77 6.45 13.94
CA ASP A 134 -33.32 5.72 12.79
C ASP A 134 -34.65 6.30 12.30
N THR A 135 -35.36 7.03 13.17
CA THR A 135 -36.61 7.72 12.80
C THR A 135 -36.39 8.91 11.84
N VAL A 136 -35.16 9.43 11.81
CA VAL A 136 -34.75 10.56 10.98
C VAL A 136 -34.17 10.08 9.63
N ASP A 137 -33.89 8.79 9.49
CA ASP A 137 -33.40 8.23 8.23
C ASP A 137 -34.54 8.05 7.20
N PRO A 138 -34.52 8.80 6.07
CA PRO A 138 -35.53 8.60 5.03
C PRO A 138 -35.37 7.23 4.38
N ALA A 139 -34.16 6.68 4.31
CA ALA A 139 -33.88 5.41 3.65
C ALA A 139 -34.52 4.21 4.35
N THR A 140 -34.44 4.12 5.69
CA THR A 140 -35.08 3.05 6.48
C THR A 140 -36.59 3.24 6.54
N LYS A 141 -37.04 4.49 6.72
CA LYS A 141 -38.48 4.82 6.77
C LYS A 141 -39.18 4.46 5.46
N TRP A 142 -38.65 4.92 4.33
CA TRP A 142 -39.24 4.62 3.02
C TRP A 142 -38.91 3.22 2.52
N GLY A 143 -37.76 2.65 2.90
CA GLY A 143 -37.39 1.27 2.56
C GLY A 143 -38.41 0.25 3.07
N ASN A 144 -38.82 0.36 4.34
CA ASN A 144 -39.83 -0.53 4.92
C ASN A 144 -41.22 -0.33 4.29
N VAL A 145 -41.56 0.91 3.93
CA VAL A 145 -42.83 1.23 3.26
C VAL A 145 -42.84 0.70 1.83
N ILE A 146 -41.75 0.87 1.08
CA ILE A 146 -41.60 0.37 -0.30
C ILE A 146 -41.59 -1.16 -0.31
N GLN A 147 -40.81 -1.79 0.57
CA GLN A 147 -40.72 -3.25 0.66
C GLN A 147 -42.09 -3.86 1.01
N GLY A 148 -42.79 -3.31 2.00
CA GLY A 148 -44.12 -3.80 2.34
C GLY A 148 -45.18 -3.49 1.27
N GLY A 149 -45.03 -2.41 0.50
CA GLY A 149 -45.86 -2.13 -0.69
C GLY A 149 -45.65 -3.16 -1.81
N ILE A 150 -44.41 -3.59 -2.05
CA ILE A 150 -44.08 -4.66 -3.00
C ILE A 150 -44.69 -5.99 -2.52
N LEU A 151 -44.52 -6.35 -1.24
CA LEU A 151 -45.09 -7.58 -0.68
C LEU A 151 -46.62 -7.58 -0.77
N LEU A 152 -47.27 -6.44 -0.55
CA LEU A 152 -48.72 -6.28 -0.71
C LEU A 152 -49.17 -6.53 -2.15
N LEU A 153 -48.46 -5.97 -3.15
CA LEU A 153 -48.78 -6.19 -4.57
C LEU A 153 -48.61 -7.64 -4.98
N VAL A 154 -47.55 -8.31 -4.50
CA VAL A 154 -47.34 -9.75 -4.70
C VAL A 154 -48.49 -10.56 -4.10
N GLY A 155 -48.94 -10.21 -2.89
CA GLY A 155 -50.03 -10.88 -2.22
C GLY A 155 -51.37 -10.74 -2.94
N LEU A 156 -51.65 -9.56 -3.49
CA LEU A 156 -52.84 -9.33 -4.32
C LEU A 156 -52.81 -10.10 -5.64
N LEU A 157 -51.64 -10.20 -6.28
CA LEU A 157 -51.45 -11.00 -7.50
C LEU A 157 -51.69 -12.50 -7.24
N VAL A 158 -51.12 -13.04 -6.17
CA VAL A 158 -51.33 -14.43 -5.74
C VAL A 158 -52.80 -14.66 -5.34
N GLY A 159 -53.44 -13.67 -4.72
CA GLY A 159 -54.86 -13.67 -4.38
C GLY A 159 -55.79 -13.90 -5.58
N SER A 160 -55.41 -13.35 -6.74
CA SER A 160 -56.19 -13.42 -7.99
C SER A 160 -56.26 -14.83 -8.62
N VAL A 161 -55.39 -15.75 -8.21
CA VAL A 161 -55.35 -17.14 -8.74
C VAL A 161 -56.59 -17.96 -8.28
N GLY A 162 -57.34 -17.45 -7.29
CA GLY A 162 -58.56 -18.10 -6.81
C GLY A 162 -58.30 -19.37 -5.98
N GLY A 163 -59.36 -19.92 -5.39
CA GLY A 163 -59.27 -21.09 -4.52
C GLY A 163 -58.62 -20.83 -3.14
N LEU A 164 -58.20 -21.90 -2.47
CA LEU A 164 -57.64 -21.85 -1.10
C LEU A 164 -56.33 -21.02 -1.03
N LEU A 165 -55.53 -21.08 -2.09
CA LEU A 165 -54.29 -20.32 -2.24
C LEU A 165 -54.57 -18.81 -2.42
N GLY A 166 -55.65 -18.46 -3.14
CA GLY A 166 -56.09 -17.08 -3.27
C GLY A 166 -56.52 -16.46 -1.93
N PHE A 167 -57.23 -17.21 -1.09
CA PHE A 167 -57.62 -16.75 0.25
C PHE A 167 -56.41 -16.51 1.17
N LEU A 168 -55.43 -17.41 1.14
CA LEU A 168 -54.15 -17.23 1.84
C LEU A 168 -53.37 -16.00 1.30
N GLY A 169 -53.40 -15.76 -0.01
CA GLY A 169 -52.78 -14.59 -0.63
C GLY A 169 -53.38 -13.26 -0.15
N TYR A 170 -54.70 -13.16 -0.07
CA TYR A 170 -55.38 -11.97 0.47
C TYR A 170 -55.15 -11.79 1.98
N LEU A 171 -55.13 -12.86 2.77
CA LEU A 171 -54.78 -12.82 4.19
C LEU A 171 -53.35 -12.32 4.42
N TRP A 172 -52.41 -12.78 3.60
CA TRP A 172 -51.03 -12.32 3.64
C TRP A 172 -50.90 -10.84 3.23
N ALA A 173 -51.57 -10.43 2.16
CA ALA A 173 -51.62 -9.03 1.73
C ALA A 173 -52.21 -8.11 2.81
N PHE A 174 -53.24 -8.56 3.53
CA PHE A 174 -53.84 -7.83 4.66
C PHE A 174 -52.86 -7.66 5.83
N PHE A 175 -52.07 -8.69 6.14
CA PHE A 175 -51.06 -8.61 7.18
C PHE A 175 -49.89 -7.68 6.79
N CYS A 176 -49.46 -7.74 5.53
CA CYS A 176 -48.47 -6.80 4.98
C CYS A 176 -48.98 -5.34 4.98
N PHE A 177 -50.25 -5.12 4.65
CA PHE A 177 -50.89 -3.81 4.69
C PHE A 177 -50.90 -3.20 6.09
N TRP A 178 -51.27 -3.98 7.10
CA TRP A 178 -51.23 -3.49 8.48
C TRP A 178 -49.81 -3.25 8.99
N GLY A 179 -48.83 -4.04 8.53
CA GLY A 179 -47.41 -3.80 8.80
C GLY A 179 -46.89 -2.49 8.19
N THR A 180 -47.23 -2.18 6.94
CA THR A 180 -46.83 -0.91 6.29
C THR A 180 -47.57 0.29 6.87
N LEU A 181 -48.85 0.14 7.18
CA LEU A 181 -49.64 1.19 7.84
C LEU A 181 -49.08 1.49 9.22
N GLY A 182 -48.67 0.48 9.98
CA GLY A 182 -47.99 0.63 11.27
C GLY A 182 -46.67 1.40 11.14
N ALA A 183 -45.86 1.11 10.11
CA ALA A 183 -44.63 1.84 9.82
C ALA A 183 -44.88 3.31 9.44
N MET A 184 -45.95 3.58 8.68
CA MET A 184 -46.35 4.92 8.27
C MET A 184 -46.93 5.76 9.42
N LEU A 185 -47.58 5.10 10.40
CA LEU A 185 -48.13 5.71 11.61
C LEU A 185 -47.13 5.80 12.78
N THR A 186 -45.85 5.45 12.57
CA THR A 186 -44.82 5.59 13.60
C THR A 186 -44.70 7.05 14.07
N LYS A 187 -44.50 7.20 15.38
CA LYS A 187 -44.53 8.47 16.11
C LYS A 187 -43.72 9.56 15.39
N THR A 188 -44.40 10.61 14.96
CA THR A 188 -43.76 11.85 14.52
C THR A 188 -43.02 12.47 15.70
N VAL A 189 -41.69 12.46 15.66
CA VAL A 189 -40.85 13.13 16.64
C VAL A 189 -41.19 14.63 16.67
N SER A 190 -41.19 15.24 17.85
CA SER A 190 -41.50 16.68 17.98
C SER A 190 -40.52 17.52 17.14
N PRO A 191 -40.95 18.66 16.56
CA PRO A 191 -40.12 19.43 15.63
C PRO A 191 -38.81 19.92 16.26
N ARG A 192 -38.81 20.19 17.57
CA ARG A 192 -37.60 20.55 18.32
C ARG A 192 -36.60 19.39 18.44
N LYS A 193 -37.09 18.17 18.74
CA LYS A 193 -36.24 16.97 18.87
C LYS A 193 -35.70 16.51 17.51
N TYR A 194 -36.52 16.62 16.45
CA TYR A 194 -36.10 16.31 15.08
C TYR A 194 -34.88 17.13 14.66
N LYS A 195 -34.91 18.45 14.90
CA LYS A 195 -33.79 19.34 14.57
C LYS A 195 -32.49 18.91 15.28
N ILE A 196 -32.57 18.60 16.58
CA ILE A 196 -31.42 18.13 17.37
C ILE A 196 -30.87 16.80 16.83
N LEU A 197 -31.75 15.84 16.50
CA LEU A 197 -31.33 14.56 15.92
C LEU A 197 -30.63 14.73 14.57
N CYS A 198 -31.17 15.59 13.69
CA CYS A 198 -30.53 15.92 12.41
C CYS A 198 -29.15 16.54 12.61
N GLU A 199 -29.01 17.48 13.55
CA GLU A 199 -27.73 18.13 13.86
C GLU A 199 -26.70 17.12 14.39
N ILE A 200 -27.05 16.31 15.39
CA ILE A 200 -26.16 15.29 15.96
C ILE A 200 -25.75 14.28 14.90
N LYS A 201 -26.68 13.82 14.06
CA LYS A 201 -26.40 12.86 12.99
C LYS A 201 -25.41 13.46 11.98
N LYS A 202 -25.67 14.68 11.50
CA LYS A 202 -24.80 15.37 10.55
C LYS A 202 -23.39 15.56 11.11
N GLU A 203 -23.26 15.96 12.37
CA GLU A 203 -21.96 16.09 13.04
C GLU A 203 -21.23 14.74 13.13
N THR A 204 -21.95 13.68 13.49
CA THR A 204 -21.38 12.33 13.63
C THR A 204 -20.92 11.78 12.29
N GLU A 205 -21.75 11.90 11.24
CA GLU A 205 -21.40 11.48 9.88
C GLU A 205 -20.20 12.26 9.34
N ALA A 206 -20.16 13.58 9.55
CA ALA A 206 -19.02 14.40 9.18
C ALA A 206 -17.74 13.98 9.93
N ALA A 207 -17.83 13.67 11.23
CA ALA A 207 -16.70 13.18 12.02
C ALA A 207 -16.23 11.79 11.55
N LYS A 208 -17.15 10.87 11.25
CA LYS A 208 -16.83 9.55 10.70
C LYS A 208 -16.19 9.65 9.30
N ALA A 209 -16.71 10.52 8.45
CA ALA A 209 -16.12 10.80 7.14
C ALA A 209 -14.71 11.39 7.25
N ALA A 210 -14.48 12.34 8.15
CA ALA A 210 -13.15 12.90 8.41
C ALA A 210 -12.16 11.84 8.94
N ALA A 211 -12.63 10.95 9.84
CA ALA A 211 -11.82 9.83 10.33
C ALA A 211 -11.48 8.83 9.22
N ALA A 212 -12.43 8.52 8.33
CA ALA A 212 -12.21 7.66 7.17
C ALA A 212 -11.19 8.27 6.20
N GLN A 213 -11.36 9.56 5.87
CA GLN A 213 -10.42 10.28 5.02
C GLN A 213 -9.01 10.31 5.62
N LYS A 214 -8.88 10.48 6.95
CA LYS A 214 -7.58 10.43 7.63
C LYS A 214 -6.91 9.05 7.54
N LYS A 215 -7.70 7.97 7.67
CA LYS A 215 -7.23 6.60 7.47
C LYS A 215 -6.75 6.40 6.03
N GLU A 216 -7.56 6.80 5.05
CA GLU A 216 -7.24 6.67 3.63
C GLU A 216 -5.97 7.44 3.25
N ARG A 217 -5.80 8.68 3.73
CA ARG A 217 -4.57 9.45 3.49
C ARG A 217 -3.33 8.72 4.02
N ARG A 218 -3.37 8.21 5.25
CA ARG A 218 -2.23 7.47 5.82
C ARG A 218 -1.93 6.17 5.09
N LEU A 219 -2.98 5.45 4.67
CA LEU A 219 -2.81 4.25 3.87
C LEU A 219 -2.18 4.61 2.52
N GLN A 220 -2.67 5.67 1.86
CA GLN A 220 -2.12 6.17 0.60
C GLN A 220 -0.67 6.65 0.73
N GLU A 221 -0.31 7.31 1.83
CA GLU A 221 1.08 7.68 2.15
C GLU A 221 1.98 6.44 2.24
N GLN A 222 1.56 5.40 2.96
CA GLN A 222 2.30 4.14 3.05
C GLN A 222 2.41 3.43 1.69
N SER A 223 1.30 3.35 0.94
CA SER A 223 1.28 2.76 -0.41
C SER A 223 2.19 3.50 -1.38
N SER A 224 2.14 4.83 -1.37
CA SER A 224 2.97 5.67 -2.24
C SER A 224 4.45 5.61 -1.87
N TYR A 225 4.77 5.44 -0.58
CA TYR A 225 6.14 5.19 -0.13
C TYR A 225 6.68 3.88 -0.71
N ILE A 226 5.95 2.77 -0.54
CA ILE A 226 6.34 1.46 -1.08
C ILE A 226 6.47 1.52 -2.61
N ARG A 227 5.48 2.12 -3.29
CA ARG A 227 5.47 2.25 -4.76
C ARG A 227 6.69 3.00 -5.27
N ARG A 228 7.03 4.14 -4.65
CA ARG A 228 8.20 4.94 -5.05
C ARG A 228 9.51 4.18 -4.93
N HIS A 229 9.69 3.40 -3.86
CA HIS A 229 10.89 2.57 -3.69
C HIS A 229 10.95 1.48 -4.76
N ILE A 230 9.85 0.77 -5.00
CA ILE A 230 9.78 -0.26 -6.05
C ILE A 230 10.09 0.34 -7.43
N ASP A 231 9.44 1.46 -7.78
CA ASP A 231 9.63 2.13 -9.07
C ASP A 231 11.08 2.62 -9.25
N TYR A 232 11.72 3.12 -8.19
CA TYR A 232 13.15 3.46 -8.21
C TYR A 232 14.00 2.25 -8.60
N PHE A 233 13.84 1.11 -7.93
CA PHE A 233 14.60 -0.11 -8.25
C PHE A 233 14.32 -0.64 -9.65
N LYS A 234 13.11 -0.45 -10.18
CA LYS A 234 12.79 -0.80 -11.57
C LYS A 234 13.55 0.05 -12.60
N THR A 235 13.86 1.30 -12.28
CA THR A 235 14.58 2.20 -13.18
C THR A 235 16.09 2.00 -13.19
N LEU A 236 16.65 1.28 -12.20
CA LEU A 236 18.10 1.05 -12.13
C LEU A 236 18.58 0.10 -13.25
N PRO A 237 19.71 0.42 -13.90
CA PRO A 237 20.35 -0.49 -14.85
C PRO A 237 20.90 -1.73 -14.13
N LEU A 238 20.83 -2.88 -14.80
CA LEU A 238 21.29 -4.18 -14.26
C LEU A 238 22.77 -4.17 -13.83
N GLU A 239 23.59 -3.37 -14.51
CA GLU A 239 25.03 -3.24 -14.25
C GLU A 239 25.33 -2.66 -12.86
N MET A 240 24.41 -1.91 -12.26
CA MET A 240 24.56 -1.35 -10.90
C MET A 240 24.14 -2.31 -9.78
N LEU A 241 23.49 -3.43 -10.09
CA LEU A 241 23.02 -4.40 -9.09
C LEU A 241 24.11 -5.45 -8.77
N SER A 242 25.30 -4.99 -8.38
CA SER A 242 26.37 -5.88 -7.94
C SER A 242 26.06 -6.54 -6.59
N GLU A 243 26.67 -7.68 -6.30
CA GLU A 243 26.50 -8.37 -5.01
C GLU A 243 26.85 -7.47 -3.81
N SER A 244 27.91 -6.65 -3.93
CA SER A 244 28.29 -5.66 -2.92
C SER A 244 27.29 -4.53 -2.77
N PHE A 245 26.65 -4.09 -3.87
CA PHE A 245 25.56 -3.11 -3.83
C PHE A 245 24.39 -3.64 -3.02
N VAL A 246 23.95 -4.87 -3.29
CA VAL A 246 22.78 -5.45 -2.61
C VAL A 246 23.07 -5.69 -1.11
N GLN A 247 24.28 -6.13 -0.77
CA GLN A 247 24.67 -6.32 0.63
C GLN A 247 24.66 -5.03 1.46
N ASN A 248 24.92 -3.88 0.83
CA ASN A 248 24.95 -2.57 1.49
C ASN A 248 23.56 -1.90 1.61
N LEU A 249 22.54 -2.42 0.92
CA LEU A 249 21.16 -1.94 1.07
C LEU A 249 20.60 -2.22 2.47
N SER A 250 19.63 -1.42 2.89
CA SER A 250 18.86 -1.72 4.10
C SER A 250 17.99 -2.97 3.91
N ASP A 251 17.61 -3.65 4.98
CA ASP A 251 16.69 -4.79 4.91
C ASP A 251 15.37 -4.43 4.21
N GLU A 252 14.89 -3.19 4.40
CA GLU A 252 13.70 -2.65 3.72
C GLU A 252 13.93 -2.44 2.22
N ASP A 253 15.09 -1.90 1.84
CA ASP A 253 15.43 -1.68 0.44
C ASP A 253 15.75 -2.98 -0.30
N GLN A 254 16.35 -3.98 0.37
CA GLN A 254 16.52 -5.34 -0.14
C GLN A 254 15.15 -5.98 -0.41
N PHE A 255 14.19 -5.76 0.48
CA PHE A 255 12.82 -6.21 0.32
C PHE A 255 12.10 -5.52 -0.86
N PHE A 256 12.24 -4.20 -1.00
CA PHE A 256 11.65 -3.46 -2.13
C PHE A 256 12.31 -3.79 -3.46
N LEU A 257 13.62 -4.07 -3.46
CA LEU A 257 14.31 -4.60 -4.63
C LEU A 257 13.65 -5.92 -5.05
N LEU A 258 13.52 -6.91 -4.15
CA LEU A 258 12.85 -8.19 -4.46
C LEU A 258 11.44 -8.01 -5.04
N LEU A 259 10.64 -7.10 -4.47
CA LEU A 259 9.32 -6.73 -5.00
C LEU A 259 9.40 -6.16 -6.42
N ALA A 260 10.36 -5.29 -6.69
CA ALA A 260 10.60 -4.73 -8.01
C ALA A 260 11.02 -5.79 -9.04
N ILE A 261 11.85 -6.77 -8.63
CA ILE A 261 12.24 -7.92 -9.48
C ILE A 261 10.99 -8.72 -9.86
N LYS A 262 10.16 -9.05 -8.86
CA LYS A 262 8.94 -9.82 -9.09
C LYS A 262 7.94 -9.09 -10.00
N GLU A 263 7.75 -7.79 -9.82
CA GLU A 263 6.86 -7.02 -10.71
C GLU A 263 7.42 -6.87 -12.14
N LYS A 264 8.71 -7.10 -12.36
CA LYS A 264 9.37 -7.15 -13.68
C LYS A 264 9.43 -8.56 -14.28
N GLU A 265 8.92 -9.57 -13.58
CA GLU A 265 9.04 -10.99 -13.98
C GLU A 265 8.27 -11.36 -15.27
N ASP A 266 7.59 -10.39 -15.91
CA ASP A 266 7.11 -10.48 -17.30
C ASP A 266 8.23 -10.31 -18.36
N ASP A 267 9.45 -9.88 -17.98
CA ASP A 267 10.63 -9.77 -18.86
C ASP A 267 11.61 -10.94 -18.63
N GLU A 268 11.54 -11.99 -19.46
CA GLU A 268 12.32 -13.26 -19.37
C GLU A 268 13.86 -13.11 -19.21
N GLN A 269 14.42 -11.95 -19.53
CA GLN A 269 15.86 -11.68 -19.44
C GLN A 269 16.36 -11.37 -18.02
N TRP A 270 15.51 -10.79 -17.17
CA TRP A 270 15.87 -10.33 -15.82
C TRP A 270 15.87 -11.46 -14.79
N ALA A 271 15.00 -12.46 -14.98
CA ALA A 271 14.83 -13.60 -14.08
C ALA A 271 16.05 -14.53 -14.07
N ARG A 272 16.79 -14.67 -15.18
CA ARG A 272 17.90 -15.65 -15.30
C ARG A 272 19.15 -15.29 -14.49
N THR A 273 19.36 -14.02 -14.16
CA THR A 273 20.52 -13.56 -13.36
C THR A 273 20.22 -13.46 -11.86
N VAL A 274 18.94 -13.38 -11.45
CA VAL A 274 18.52 -13.23 -10.05
C VAL A 274 17.68 -14.41 -9.53
N ALA A 275 17.52 -15.46 -10.36
CA ALA A 275 16.65 -16.63 -10.14
C ALA A 275 16.76 -17.23 -8.73
N ALA A 276 17.97 -17.33 -8.16
CA ALA A 276 18.18 -17.90 -6.84
C ALA A 276 17.57 -17.06 -5.69
N GLY A 277 17.47 -15.74 -5.83
CA GLY A 277 16.85 -14.85 -4.83
C GLY A 277 15.33 -14.76 -4.94
N VAL A 278 14.80 -14.89 -6.16
CA VAL A 278 13.36 -14.78 -6.47
C VAL A 278 12.59 -16.03 -6.00
N GLU A 279 13.16 -17.23 -6.15
CA GLU A 279 12.55 -18.47 -5.64
C GLU A 279 12.35 -18.44 -4.11
N ILE A 280 13.25 -17.80 -3.37
CA ILE A 280 13.17 -17.69 -1.90
C ILE A 280 12.05 -16.74 -1.48
N ALA A 281 11.86 -15.62 -2.19
CA ALA A 281 10.77 -14.67 -1.93
C ALA A 281 9.39 -15.24 -2.31
N ALA A 282 9.33 -16.07 -3.36
CA ALA A 282 8.13 -16.80 -3.75
C ALA A 282 7.77 -17.90 -2.72
N ALA A 283 8.76 -18.61 -2.17
CA ALA A 283 8.58 -19.64 -1.15
C ALA A 283 8.13 -19.07 0.22
N ALA A 284 8.51 -17.83 0.55
CA ALA A 284 8.18 -17.20 1.83
C ALA A 284 6.73 -16.66 1.94
N GLY A 285 5.87 -16.83 0.92
CA GLY A 285 4.45 -16.46 0.99
C GLY A 285 4.18 -14.95 1.12
N VAL A 286 5.19 -14.09 0.93
CA VAL A 286 5.10 -12.64 1.21
C VAL A 286 4.24 -11.89 0.19
N VAL A 287 4.00 -12.46 -0.99
CA VAL A 287 3.29 -11.79 -2.08
C VAL A 287 1.80 -12.13 -2.14
N LEU A 288 1.39 -13.27 -1.60
CA LEU A 288 -0.04 -13.61 -1.45
C LEU A 288 -0.75 -12.77 -0.37
N LEU A 289 -0.01 -12.03 0.45
CA LEU A 289 -0.54 -11.22 1.55
C LEU A 289 -0.87 -9.76 1.16
N LEU A 290 -0.46 -9.33 -0.04
CA LEU A 290 -0.67 -7.98 -0.56
C LEU A 290 -1.52 -7.91 -1.84
N SER A 291 -1.91 -9.08 -2.40
CA SER A 291 -2.93 -9.20 -3.47
C SER A 291 -4.32 -9.34 -2.88
#